data_AF-A0A934YJY6-F1
#
_entry.id   AF-A0A934YJY6-F1
#
_cell.length_a   1.000
_cell.length_b   1.000
_cell.length_c   1.000
_cell.angle_alpha   90.00
_cell.angle_beta   90.00
_cell.angle_gamma   90.00
#
_symmetry.space_group_name_H-M   'P 1'
#
loop_
_entity.id
_entity.type
_entity.pdbx_description
1 polymer ?
#
loop_
_entity_poly.entity_id
_entity_poly.type
_entity_poly.pdbx_seq_one_letter_code
_entity_poly.pdbx_strand_id
1 'polypeptide(L)' 'MTEDPRAQLVLDIEIALVDWKPVAQPHELAALAELLLDAKDAEPEELPQVEAQFRGLERFVESRRASVAFAAVRPKS' A
#
# COMPACT_ATOMS: atom_id res chain seq x y z
N MET A 1 -19.12 15.91 -7.74
CA MET A 1 -18.53 16.05 -6.40
C MET A 1 -17.06 15.76 -6.59
N THR A 2 -16.18 16.73 -6.35
CA THR A 2 -14.74 16.49 -6.43
C THR A 2 -14.34 15.91 -5.07
N GLU A 3 -14.03 14.61 -5.02
CA GLU A 3 -13.47 13.98 -3.82
C GLU A 3 -12.16 14.68 -3.45
N ASP A 4 -11.96 14.93 -2.16
CA ASP A 4 -10.70 15.47 -1.64
C ASP A 4 -9.58 14.43 -1.89
N PRO A 5 -8.60 14.72 -2.76
CA PRO A 5 -7.58 13.74 -3.14
C PRO A 5 -6.72 13.29 -1.95
N ARG A 6 -6.51 14.16 -0.95
CA ARG A 6 -5.79 13.79 0.28
C ARG A 6 -6.60 12.78 1.07
N ALA A 7 -7.88 13.07 1.30
CA ALA A 7 -8.75 12.18 2.06
C ALA A 7 -8.86 10.80 1.42
N GLN A 8 -8.93 10.74 0.08
CA GLN A 8 -8.96 9.48 -0.65
C GLN A 8 -7.63 8.71 -0.51
N LEU A 9 -6.49 9.38 -0.67
CA LEU A 9 -5.18 8.73 -0.53
C LEU A 9 -4.96 8.18 0.89
N VAL A 10 -5.33 8.94 1.92
CA VAL A 10 -5.27 8.50 3.31
C VAL A 10 -6.12 7.25 3.53
N LEU A 11 -7.35 7.24 3.01
CA LEU A 11 -8.25 6.08 3.12
C LEU A 11 -7.68 4.85 2.42
N ASP A 12 -7.15 5.00 1.20
CA ASP A 12 -6.51 3.91 0.45
C ASP A 12 -5.34 3.28 1.24
N ILE A 13 -4.49 4.12 1.84
CA ILE A 13 -3.35 3.66 2.64
C ILE A 13 -3.82 2.95 3.92
N GLU A 14 -4.85 3.46 4.60
CA GLU A 14 -5.43 2.83 5.80
C GLU A 14 -6.04 1.45 5.49
N ILE A 15 -6.74 1.31 4.35
CA ILE A 15 -7.24 0.02 3.87
C ILE A 15 -6.07 -0.93 3.59
N ALA A 16 -5.05 -0.47 2.86
CA ALA A 16 -3.87 -1.27 2.54
C ALA A 16 -3.14 -1.76 3.81
N LEU A 17 -3.03 -0.93 4.86
CA LEU A 17 -2.44 -1.31 6.14
C LEU A 17 -3.17 -2.47 6.81
N VAL A 18 -4.47 -2.61 6.60
CA VAL A 18 -5.25 -3.73 7.13
C VAL A 18 -5.12 -4.95 6.22
N ASP A 19 -5.33 -4.75 4.92
CA ASP A 19 -5.41 -5.84 3.93
C ASP A 19 -4.06 -6.52 3.68
N TRP A 20 -2.96 -5.79 3.82
CA TRP A 20 -1.63 -6.31 3.50
C TRP A 20 -0.91 -6.93 4.71
N LYS A 21 -1.40 -6.74 5.95
CA LYS A 21 -0.87 -7.42 7.15
C LYS A 21 -0.53 -8.90 6.98
N PRO A 22 -1.36 -9.75 6.32
CA PRO A 22 -1.04 -11.17 6.16
C PRO A 22 0.06 -11.49 5.14
N VAL A 23 0.46 -10.54 4.28
CA VAL A 23 1.36 -10.82 3.13
C VAL A 23 2.56 -9.87 3.02
N ALA A 24 2.47 -8.68 3.59
CA ALA A 24 3.54 -7.70 3.63
C ALA A 24 4.60 -8.09 4.68
N GLN A 25 5.84 -7.73 4.39
CA GLN A 25 6.94 -7.82 5.34
C GLN A 25 6.90 -6.65 6.31
N PRO A 26 7.50 -6.78 7.51
CA PRO A 26 7.46 -5.71 8.52
C PRO A 26 7.96 -4.35 8.02
N HIS A 27 8.98 -4.32 7.16
CA HIS A 27 9.51 -3.07 6.61
C HIS A 27 8.56 -2.42 5.59
N GLU A 28 7.73 -3.20 4.89
CA GLU A 28 6.73 -2.67 3.97
C GLU A 28 5.54 -2.10 4.75
N LEU A 29 5.14 -2.74 5.85
CA LEU A 29 4.14 -2.18 6.77
C LEU A 29 4.63 -0.89 7.44
N ALA A 30 5.92 -0.82 7.77
CA ALA A 30 6.53 0.42 8.28
C ALA A 30 6.52 1.53 7.22
N ALA A 31 6.95 1.23 5.98
CA ALA A 31 6.91 2.19 4.87
C ALA A 31 5.48 2.67 4.58
N LEU A 32 4.49 1.77 4.69
CA LEU A 32 3.09 2.13 4.49
C LEU A 32 2.54 3.01 5.63
N ALA A 33 3.01 2.81 6.87
CA ALA A 33 2.68 3.68 8.00
C ALA A 33 3.35 5.06 7.88
N GLU A 34 4.58 5.13 7.36
CA GLU A 34 5.26 6.39 7.04
C GLU A 34 4.49 7.15 5.95
N LEU A 35 4.12 6.48 4.85
CA LEU A 35 3.29 7.07 3.79
C LEU A 35 1.94 7.60 4.29
N LEU A 36 1.35 6.98 5.31
CA LEU A 36 0.12 7.46 5.93
C LEU A 36 0.32 8.80 6.65
N LEU A 37 1.45 8.95 7.35
CA LEU A 37 1.81 10.19 8.03
C LEU A 37 2.10 11.27 6.97
N ASP A 38 2.92 10.93 5.97
CA ASP A 38 3.26 11.83 4.87
C ASP A 38 2.00 12.30 4.14
N ALA A 39 1.04 11.41 3.83
CA ALA A 39 -0.21 11.81 3.17
C ALA A 39 -1.08 12.75 4.02
N LYS A 40 -1.05 12.62 5.34
CA LYS A 40 -1.82 13.49 6.25
C LYS A 40 -1.23 14.90 6.35
N ASP A 41 0.09 14.99 6.26
CA ASP A 41 0.84 16.25 6.43
C ASP A 41 1.27 16.90 5.10
N ALA A 42 1.23 16.19 3.98
CA ALA A 42 1.69 16.65 2.67
C ALA A 42 0.95 17.89 2.16
N GLU A 43 1.69 18.85 1.63
CA GLU A 43 1.14 19.96 0.87
C GLU A 43 0.51 19.46 -0.46
N PRO A 44 -0.44 20.20 -1.06
CA PRO A 44 -1.13 19.76 -2.27
C PRO A 44 -0.21 19.37 -3.44
N GLU A 45 0.93 20.03 -3.60
CA GLU A 45 1.95 19.73 -4.60
C GLU A 45 2.78 18.47 -4.32
N GLU A 46 2.83 18.01 -3.06
CA GLU A 46 3.57 16.82 -2.63
C GLU A 46 2.73 15.54 -2.74
N LEU A 47 1.39 15.67 -2.67
CA LEU A 47 0.45 14.55 -2.76
C LEU A 47 0.71 13.60 -3.95
N PRO A 48 0.98 14.08 -5.19
CA PRO A 48 1.27 13.19 -6.31
C PRO A 48 2.52 12.33 -6.09
N GLN A 49 3.51 12.83 -5.35
CA GLN A 49 4.72 12.08 -5.02
C GLN A 49 4.43 10.99 -3.98
N VAL A 50 3.67 11.32 -2.94
CA VAL A 50 3.24 10.35 -1.91
C VAL A 50 2.39 9.24 -2.55
N GLU A 51 1.45 9.61 -3.43
CA GLU A 51 0.64 8.65 -4.18
C GLU A 51 1.53 7.76 -5.06
N ALA A 52 2.50 8.32 -5.78
CA ALA A 52 3.41 7.53 -6.62
C ALA A 52 4.22 6.51 -5.81
N GLN A 53 4.68 6.87 -4.61
CA GLN A 53 5.37 5.96 -3.70
C GLN A 53 4.45 4.84 -3.19
N PHE A 54 3.22 5.18 -2.80
CA PHE A 54 2.21 4.22 -2.40
C PHE A 54 1.90 3.21 -3.52
N ARG A 55 1.62 3.68 -4.75
CA ARG A 55 1.41 2.81 -5.92
C ARG A 55 2.65 1.98 -6.27
N GLY A 56 3.84 2.48 -5.94
CA GLY A 56 5.08 1.72 -6.03
C GLY A 56 5.06 0.51 -5.09
N LEU A 57 4.81 0.76 -3.80
CA LEU A 57 4.76 -0.25 -2.76
C LEU A 57 3.65 -1.30 -3.01
N GLU A 58 2.49 -0.85 -3.47
CA GLU A 58 1.36 -1.71 -3.88
C GLU A 58 1.79 -2.80 -4.85
N ARG A 59 2.47 -2.43 -5.93
CA ARG A 59 2.96 -3.40 -6.94
C ARG A 59 3.93 -4.43 -6.35
N PHE A 60 4.79 -4.03 -5.41
CA PHE A 60 5.73 -4.95 -4.77
C PHE A 60 4.99 -5.97 -3.88
N VAL A 61 4.06 -5.51 -3.05
CA VAL A 61 3.29 -6.39 -2.16
C VAL A 61 2.37 -7.32 -2.95
N GLU A 62 1.70 -6.82 -3.99
CA GLU A 62 0.85 -7.62 -4.88
C GLU A 62 1.63 -8.73 -5.60
N SER A 63 2.85 -8.44 -6.06
CA SER A 63 3.71 -9.45 -6.68
C SER A 63 3.99 -10.63 -5.75
N ARG A 64 4.12 -10.37 -4.43
CA ARG A 64 4.31 -11.39 -3.42
C ARG A 64 3.01 -12.15 -3.13
N ARG A 65 1.88 -11.45 -3.03
CA ARG A 65 0.56 -12.07 -2.85
C ARG A 65 0.27 -13.08 -3.96
N ALA A 66 0.55 -12.74 -5.22
CA ALA A 66 0.41 -13.63 -6.35
C ALA A 66 1.33 -14.87 -6.24
N SER A 67 2.56 -14.67 -5.79
CA SER A 67 3.55 -15.75 -5.60
C SER A 67 3.13 -16.74 -4.50
N VAL A 68 2.62 -16.25 -3.37
CA VAL A 68 2.13 -17.09 -2.26
C VAL A 68 0.89 -17.89 -2.66
N ALA A 69 -0.05 -17.24 -3.36
CA ALA A 69 -1.24 -17.92 -3.89
C ALA A 69 -0.87 -19.07 -4.84
N PHE A 70 0.11 -18.86 -5.72
CA PHE A 70 0.59 -19.91 -6.62
C PHE A 70 1.30 -21.06 -5.87
N ALA A 71 2.10 -20.75 -4.85
CA ALA A 71 2.79 -21.75 -4.04
C ALA A 71 1.81 -22.65 -3.25
N ALA A 72 0.68 -22.10 -2.80
CA ALA A 72 -0.35 -22.83 -2.06
C ALA A 72 -1.12 -23.87 -2.90
N VAL A 73 -1.11 -23.75 -4.23
CA VAL A 73 -1.88 -24.62 -5.15
C VAL A 73 -1.04 -25.77 -5.72
N ARG A 74 0.28 -25.80 -5.49
CA ARG A 74 1.12 -26.89 -6.02
C ARG A 74 0.90 -28.20 -5.25
N PRO A 75 0.63 -29.32 -5.94
CA PRO A 75 0.60 -30.63 -5.29
C PRO A 75 2.01 -30.97 -4.77
N LYS A 76 2.10 -31.43 -3.52
CA LYS A 76 3.34 -32.01 -2.98
C LYS A 76 3.60 -33.30 -3.76
N SER A 77 4.62 -33.28 -4.62
CA SER A 77 5.22 -34.50 -5.18
C SER A 77 5.90 -35.32 -4.08
#